data_AF-A0A367FKV5-F1
#
_entry.id   AF-A0A367FKV5-F1
#
_cell.length_a   1.000
_cell.length_b   1.000
_cell.length_c   1.000
_cell.angle_alpha   90.00
_cell.angle_beta   90.00
_cell.angle_gamma   90.00
#
_symmetry.space_group_name_H-M   'P 1'
#
loop_
_entity.id
_entity.type
_entity.pdbx_description
1 polymer ?
#
loop_
_entity_poly.entity_id
_entity_poly.type
_entity_poly.pdbx_seq_one_letter_code
_entity_poly.pdbx_strand_id
1 'polypeptide(L)'
;MITARLASLGIDLSQLPPGTTPDPVTGSPGRDSVLASLRSFMRGTVANLAAYQPPAPAGTTPDPATAAALSQQRAPMLYPSISVEWRR
;
A
#
# COMPACT_ATOMS: atom_id res chain seq x y z
N MET A 1 -3.56 0.70 -17.69
CA MET A 1 -3.25 -0.52 -16.89
C MET A 1 -4.29 -0.82 -15.81
N ILE A 2 -4.85 0.17 -15.09
CA ILE A 2 -5.81 -0.12 -14.00
C ILE A 2 -7.19 -0.63 -14.51
N THR A 3 -7.68 -0.10 -15.63
CA THR A 3 -8.94 -0.52 -16.27
C THR A 3 -8.94 -1.99 -16.71
N ALA A 4 -7.88 -2.41 -17.41
CA ALA A 4 -7.73 -3.81 -17.85
C ALA A 4 -7.65 -4.80 -16.67
N ARG A 5 -7.01 -4.40 -15.56
CA ARG A 5 -6.95 -5.21 -14.34
C ARG A 5 -8.31 -5.31 -13.65
N LEU A 6 -9.08 -4.22 -13.61
CA LEU A 6 -10.44 -4.25 -13.08
C LEU A 6 -11.35 -5.15 -13.92
N ALA A 7 -11.26 -5.07 -15.25
CA ALA A 7 -12.00 -5.95 -16.14
C ALA A 7 -11.65 -7.43 -15.91
N SER A 8 -10.37 -7.77 -15.67
CA SER A 8 -9.97 -9.13 -15.32
C SER A 8 -10.49 -9.62 -13.96
N LEU A 9 -10.85 -8.71 -13.07
CA LEU A 9 -11.51 -9.00 -11.79
C LEU A 9 -13.05 -8.99 -11.92
N GLY A 10 -13.59 -8.90 -13.14
CA GLY A 10 -15.02 -8.85 -13.42
C GLY A 10 -15.67 -7.47 -13.24
N ILE A 11 -14.89 -6.41 -12.98
CA ILE A 11 -15.39 -5.05 -12.83
C ILE A 11 -15.19 -4.29 -14.15
N ASP A 12 -16.24 -4.27 -14.98
CA ASP A 12 -16.26 -3.47 -16.21
C ASP A 12 -16.77 -2.04 -15.93
N LEU A 13 -15.83 -1.10 -15.83
CA LEU A 13 -16.15 0.32 -15.60
C LEU A 13 -16.93 0.97 -16.75
N SER A 14 -16.91 0.37 -17.94
CA SER A 14 -17.65 0.91 -19.08
C SER A 14 -19.17 0.84 -18.90
N GLN A 15 -19.65 -0.09 -18.06
CA GLN A 15 -21.06 -0.27 -17.69
C GLN A 15 -21.57 0.82 -16.74
N LEU A 16 -20.67 1.59 -16.12
CA LEU A 16 -21.06 2.65 -15.19
C LEU A 16 -21.29 3.98 -15.93
N PRO A 17 -22.30 4.76 -15.50
CA PRO A 17 -22.55 6.09 -16.05
C PRO A 17 -21.34 7.01 -15.81
N PRO A 18 -21.00 7.88 -16.76
CA PRO A 18 -19.89 8.80 -16.62
C PRO A 18 -20.16 9.85 -15.54
N GLY A 19 -19.09 10.42 -14.98
CA GLY A 19 -19.17 11.45 -13.96
C GLY A 19 -19.33 10.89 -12.54
N THR A 20 -19.76 11.76 -11.64
CA THR A 20 -19.90 11.48 -10.21
C THR A 20 -21.35 11.26 -9.76
N THR A 21 -22.32 11.68 -10.59
CA THR A 21 -23.75 11.57 -10.31
C THR A 21 -24.21 10.13 -10.39
N PRO A 22 -24.92 9.60 -9.37
CA PRO A 22 -25.55 8.29 -9.45
C PRO A 22 -26.64 8.23 -10.53
N ASP A 23 -26.83 7.06 -11.12
CA ASP A 23 -27.96 6.78 -12.00
C ASP A 23 -29.28 6.91 -11.19
N PRO A 24 -30.23 7.77 -11.63
CA PRO A 24 -31.48 7.99 -10.90
C PRO A 24 -32.44 6.79 -10.97
N VAL A 25 -32.29 5.88 -11.93
CA VAL A 25 -33.15 4.71 -12.14
C VAL A 25 -32.59 3.49 -11.45
N THR A 26 -31.29 3.21 -11.65
CA THR A 26 -30.66 1.99 -11.10
C THR A 26 -29.98 2.20 -9.75
N GLY A 27 -29.75 3.46 -9.35
CA GLY A 27 -28.95 3.79 -8.17
C GLY A 27 -27.46 3.52 -8.34
N SER A 28 -27.02 3.11 -9.53
CA SER A 28 -25.61 2.79 -9.80
C SER A 28 -24.73 4.04 -9.60
N PRO A 29 -23.60 3.93 -8.90
CA PRO A 29 -22.71 5.06 -8.69
C PRO A 29 -22.06 5.51 -10.00
N GLY A 30 -21.78 6.81 -10.11
CA GLY A 30 -20.99 7.35 -11.20
C GLY A 30 -19.58 6.76 -11.23
N ARG A 31 -19.05 6.56 -12.44
CA ARG A 31 -17.73 5.96 -12.69
C ARG A 31 -16.61 6.66 -11.93
N ASP A 32 -16.64 7.99 -11.85
CA ASP A 32 -15.59 8.77 -11.20
C ASP A 32 -15.64 8.62 -9.67
N SER A 33 -16.84 8.48 -9.12
CA SER A 33 -17.05 8.20 -7.69
C SER A 33 -16.50 6.83 -7.30
N VAL A 34 -16.68 5.80 -8.15
CA VAL A 34 -16.10 4.46 -7.94
C VAL A 34 -14.57 4.50 -7.99
N LEU A 35 -13.99 5.20 -8.97
CA LEU A 35 -12.54 5.34 -9.09
C LEU A 35 -11.92 6.11 -7.91
N ALA A 36 -12.60 7.14 -7.42
CA ALA A 36 -12.17 7.88 -6.23
C ALA A 36 -12.17 6.99 -4.98
N SER A 37 -13.25 6.24 -4.75
CA SER A 37 -13.37 5.28 -3.65
C SER A 37 -12.33 4.17 -3.73
N LEU A 38 -12.09 3.60 -4.92
CA LEU A 38 -11.04 2.59 -5.12
C LEU A 38 -9.66 3.15 -4.80
N ARG A 39 -9.35 4.38 -5.23
CA ARG A 39 -8.07 5.03 -4.92
C ARG A 39 -7.92 5.32 -3.42
N SER A 40 -9.00 5.70 -2.75
CA SER A 40 -9.02 5.88 -1.29
C SER A 40 -8.75 4.55 -0.58
N PHE A 41 -9.47 3.50 -0.97
CA PHE A 41 -9.32 2.15 -0.44
C PHE A 41 -7.89 1.64 -0.60
N MET A 42 -7.33 1.67 -1.82
CA MET A 42 -5.95 1.23 -2.08
C MET A 42 -4.93 1.97 -1.21
N ARG A 43 -5.14 3.27 -0.97
CA ARG A 43 -4.26 4.08 -0.13
C ARG A 43 -4.39 3.73 1.36
N GLY A 44 -5.60 3.40 1.82
CA GLY A 44 -5.86 2.96 3.19
C GLY A 44 -5.41 1.52 3.47
N THR A 45 -5.45 0.64 2.46
CA THR A 45 -5.09 -0.78 2.64
C THR A 45 -3.59 -1.04 2.73
N VAL A 46 -2.74 -0.17 2.19
CA VAL A 46 -1.27 -0.35 2.19
C VAL A 46 -0.60 0.34 3.40
N ALA A 47 -1.38 0.72 4.42
CA ALA A 47 -0.87 1.50 5.56
C ALA A 47 0.11 0.72 6.47
N ASN A 48 -0.06 -0.60 6.64
CA ASN A 48 0.75 -1.34 7.61
C ASN A 48 2.19 -1.61 7.17
N LEU A 49 2.47 -1.64 5.85
CA LEU A 49 3.83 -1.80 5.32
C LEU A 49 4.45 -0.45 4.97
N ALA A 50 3.70 0.47 4.35
CA ALA A 50 4.24 1.76 3.94
C ALA A 50 4.57 2.68 5.13
N ALA A 51 3.90 2.48 6.27
CA ALA A 51 4.19 3.20 7.52
C ALA A 51 4.81 2.30 8.60
N TYR A 52 5.29 1.10 8.23
CA TYR A 52 6.01 0.26 9.18
C TYR A 52 7.23 1.02 9.70
N GLN A 53 7.29 1.19 11.01
CA GLN A 53 8.47 1.70 11.71
C GLN A 53 8.93 0.62 12.68
N PRO A 54 10.24 0.33 12.76
CA PRO A 54 10.76 -0.58 13.77
C PRO A 54 10.38 -0.07 15.17
N PRO A 55 9.98 -0.95 16.10
CA PRO A 55 9.68 -0.54 17.46
C PRO A 55 10.91 0.09 18.10
N ALA A 56 10.73 1.24 18.74
CA ALA A 56 11.82 1.93 19.43
C ALA A 56 12.24 1.13 20.69
N PRO A 57 13.54 1.10 21.05
CA PRO A 57 14.02 0.45 22.27
C PRO A 57 13.30 0.95 23.52
N ALA A 58 13.09 0.08 24.51
CA ALA A 58 12.44 0.44 25.76
C ALA A 58 13.12 1.65 26.43
N GLY A 59 12.32 2.64 26.84
CA GLY A 59 12.81 3.89 27.46
C GLY A 59 13.18 5.01 26.47
N THR A 60 12.97 4.82 25.17
CA THR A 60 13.14 5.89 24.18
C THR A 60 11.81 6.55 23.83
N THR A 61 11.79 7.88 23.78
CA THR A 61 10.62 8.64 23.30
C THR A 61 10.41 8.36 21.82
N PRO A 62 9.18 8.04 21.35
CA PRO A 62 8.91 7.87 19.94
C PRO A 62 9.14 9.19 19.19
N ASP A 63 10.20 9.24 18.39
CA ASP A 63 10.56 10.39 17.56
C ASP A 63 10.83 9.93 16.11
N PRO A 64 10.37 10.68 15.09
CA PRO A 64 10.61 10.35 13.68
C PRO A 64 12.08 10.16 13.29
N ALA A 65 13.02 10.90 13.88
CA ALA A 65 14.44 10.73 13.55
C ALA A 65 14.99 9.40 14.08
N THR A 66 14.55 8.98 15.27
CA THR A 66 14.88 7.67 15.84
C THR A 66 14.35 6.53 14.96
N ALA A 67 13.11 6.62 14.51
CA ALA A 67 12.48 5.61 13.65
C ALA A 67 13.18 5.49 12.28
N ALA A 68 13.59 6.63 11.70
CA ALA A 68 14.40 6.66 10.49
C ALA A 68 15.77 6.01 10.68
N ALA A 69 16.46 6.28 11.79
CA ALA A 69 17.76 5.66 12.10
C ALA A 69 17.67 4.14 12.27
N LEU A 70 16.62 3.64 12.95
CA LEU A 70 16.37 2.20 13.10
C LEU A 70 16.11 1.53 11.74
N SER A 71 15.42 2.22 10.84
CA SER A 71 15.14 1.72 9.48
C SER A 71 16.39 1.60 8.60
N GLN A 72 17.49 2.28 8.94
CA GLN A 72 18.77 2.20 8.24
C GLN A 72 19.73 1.16 8.85
N GLN A 73 19.30 0.42 9.88
CA GLN A 73 20.14 -0.62 10.47
C GLN A 73 20.38 -1.75 9.46
N ARG A 74 21.62 -2.20 9.38
CA ARG A 74 21.96 -3.37 8.55
C ARG A 74 21.21 -4.58 9.10
N ALA A 75 20.56 -5.31 8.22
CA ALA A 75 19.95 -6.58 8.58
C ALA A 75 21.02 -7.51 9.20
N PRO A 76 20.78 -8.10 10.37
CA PRO A 76 21.68 -9.08 10.94
C PRO A 76 21.87 -10.24 9.97
N MET A 77 23.11 -10.60 9.71
CA MET A 77 23.41 -11.73 8.85
C MET A 77 23.12 -13.03 9.62
N LEU A 78 21.99 -13.68 9.31
CA LEU A 78 21.55 -14.90 9.99
C LEU A 78 22.56 -16.04 9.94
N TYR A 79 23.38 -16.10 8.88
CA TYR A 79 24.37 -17.16 8.67
C TYR A 79 25.75 -16.58 8.37
N PRO A 80 26.51 -16.17 9.40
CA PRO A 80 27.80 -15.53 9.22
C PRO A 80 28.81 -16.39 8.45
N SER A 81 28.72 -17.73 8.60
CA SER A 81 29.58 -18.71 7.92
C SER A 81 29.51 -18.62 6.40
N ILE A 82 28.35 -18.34 5.81
CA ILE A 82 28.18 -18.20 4.35
C ILE A 82 29.01 -17.01 3.83
N SER A 83 29.07 -15.92 4.59
CA SER A 83 29.78 -14.70 4.17
C SER A 83 31.30 -14.80 4.20
N VAL A 84 31.84 -15.79 4.93
CA VAL A 84 33.27 -16.07 5.01
C VAL A 84 33.71 -16.82 3.76
N GLU A 85 32.92 -17.80 3.31
CA GLU A 85 33.20 -18.56 2.08
C GLU A 85 33.07 -17.71 0.82
N TRP A 86 32.14 -16.75 0.77
CA TRP A 86 31.98 -15.84 -0.38
C TRP A 86 33.09 -14.78 -0.52
N ARG A 87 33.99 -14.64 0.47
CA ARG A 87 35.10 -13.66 0.46
C ARG A 87 36.49 -14.30 0.38
N ARG A 88 36.56 -15.62 0.19
CA ARG A 88 37.78 -16.32 -0.23
C ARG A 88 37.85 -16.37 -1.76
#